data_AF-A0A945DQE8-F1
#
_entry.id   AF-A0A945DQE8-F1
#
_cell.length_a   1.000
_cell.length_b   1.000
_cell.length_c   1.000
_cell.angle_alpha   90.00
_cell.angle_beta   90.00
_cell.angle_gamma   90.00
#
_symmetry.space_group_name_H-M   'P 1'
#
loop_
_entity.id
_entity.type
_entity.pdbx_description
1 polymer ?
#
loop_
_entity_poly.entity_id
_entity_poly.type
_entity_poly.pdbx_seq_one_letter_code
_entity_poly.pdbx_strand_id
1 'polypeptide(L)' 'RGLVSVEGAKRYGVVLGDDGNVDTDATDALRSELRLQRTAGELFNYGGTIDELKARSLEETHLEAPVTPTF' A
#
# COMPACT_ATOMS: atom_id res chain seq x y z
N ARG A 1 -9.75 22.67 -11.43
CA ARG A 1 -10.57 22.04 -10.36
C ARG A 1 -11.08 20.71 -10.92
N GLY A 2 -10.96 19.58 -10.22
CA GLY A 2 -11.42 18.28 -10.73
C GLY A 2 -10.42 17.11 -10.62
N LEU A 3 -9.44 17.18 -9.71
CA LEU A 3 -8.48 16.07 -9.56
C LEU A 3 -9.08 14.86 -8.81
N VAL A 4 -10.17 15.05 -8.04
CA VAL A 4 -10.78 14.00 -7.21
C VAL A 4 -12.29 14.23 -7.12
N SER A 5 -13.10 13.18 -7.27
CA SER A 5 -14.57 13.19 -7.05
C SER A 5 -14.90 13.10 -5.56
N VAL A 6 -16.14 13.42 -5.16
CA VAL A 6 -16.59 13.27 -3.76
C VAL A 6 -16.35 11.85 -3.24
N GLU A 7 -16.74 10.83 -4.02
CA GLU A 7 -16.42 9.44 -3.69
C GLU A 7 -14.92 9.14 -3.71
N GLY A 8 -14.18 9.76 -4.63
CA GLY A 8 -12.74 9.62 -4.72
C GLY A 8 -11.99 10.12 -3.48
N ALA A 9 -12.55 11.12 -2.77
CA ALA A 9 -11.96 11.69 -1.56
C ALA A 9 -11.94 10.68 -0.39
N LYS A 10 -12.93 9.79 -0.31
CA LYS A 10 -13.01 8.76 0.75
C LYS A 10 -11.81 7.82 0.75
N ARG A 11 -11.22 7.55 -0.43
CA ARG A 11 -9.99 6.72 -0.55
C ARG A 11 -8.77 7.35 0.14
N TYR A 12 -8.78 8.67 0.31
CA TYR A 12 -7.74 9.40 1.06
C TYR A 12 -8.15 9.64 2.51
N GLY A 13 -9.25 9.02 2.97
CA GLY A 13 -9.79 9.22 4.29
C GLY A 13 -10.31 10.64 4.50
N VAL A 14 -11.00 11.21 3.50
CA VAL A 14 -11.64 12.53 3.56
C VAL A 14 -13.08 12.40 3.12
N VAL A 15 -14.01 12.97 3.89
CA VAL A 15 -15.42 13.06 3.55
C VAL A 15 -15.74 14.50 3.18
N LEU A 16 -16.33 14.71 2.02
CA LEU A 16 -16.84 16.01 1.59
C LEU A 16 -18.36 16.05 1.80
N GLY A 17 -18.85 17.16 2.33
CA GLY A 17 -20.28 17.47 2.38
C GLY A 17 -20.83 17.84 1.00
N ASP A 18 -22.15 17.99 0.91
CA ASP A 18 -22.85 18.31 -0.34
C ASP A 18 -22.47 19.68 -0.93
N ASP A 19 -21.97 20.58 -0.09
CA ASP A 19 -21.43 21.88 -0.46
C ASP A 19 -19.97 21.84 -0.96
N GLY A 20 -19.36 20.64 -0.94
CA GLY A 20 -17.97 20.40 -1.32
C GLY A 20 -16.95 20.81 -0.27
N ASN A 21 -17.38 21.21 0.93
CA ASN A 21 -16.49 21.43 2.07
C ASN A 21 -16.17 20.11 2.77
N VAL A 22 -15.10 20.09 3.56
CA VAL A 22 -14.73 18.91 4.35
C VAL A 22 -15.66 18.78 5.55
N ASP A 23 -16.27 17.61 5.71
CA ASP A 23 -16.94 17.22 6.94
C ASP A 23 -15.88 16.66 7.90
N THR A 24 -15.56 17.43 8.94
CA THR A 24 -14.50 17.08 9.90
C THR A 24 -14.84 15.84 10.72
N ASP A 25 -16.09 15.74 11.19
CA ASP A 25 -16.52 14.68 12.10
C ASP A 25 -16.59 13.35 11.35
N ALA A 26 -17.18 13.37 10.15
CA ALA A 26 -17.22 12.18 9.29
C ALA A 26 -15.82 11.76 8.81
N THR A 27 -14.94 12.74 8.56
CA THR A 27 -13.54 12.48 8.20
C THR A 27 -12.79 11.78 9.34
N ASP A 28 -12.96 12.24 10.57
CA ASP A 28 -12.29 11.64 11.74
C ASP A 28 -12.81 10.25 12.07
N ALA A 29 -14.12 10.02 11.90
CA ALA A 29 -14.73 8.70 12.00
C ALA A 29 -14.17 7.74 10.93
N LEU A 30 -14.16 8.16 9.66
CA LEU A 30 -13.63 7.36 8.56
C LEU A 30 -12.15 7.02 8.77
N ARG A 31 -11.34 7.99 9.20
CA ARG A 31 -9.92 7.74 9.49
C ARG A 31 -9.72 6.77 10.63
N SER A 32 -10.60 6.79 11.64
CA SER A 32 -10.55 5.82 12.74
C SER A 32 -10.88 4.41 12.26
N GLU A 33 -11.91 4.26 11.43
CA GLU A 33 -12.25 2.99 10.80
C GLU A 33 -11.09 2.47 9.92
N LEU A 34 -10.52 3.31 9.06
CA LEU A 34 -9.39 2.95 8.20
C LEU A 34 -8.16 2.51 9.00
N ARG A 35 -7.90 3.14 10.16
CA ARG A 35 -6.82 2.71 11.08
C ARG A 35 -7.10 1.33 11.68
N LEU A 36 -8.35 1.04 12.03
CA LEU A 36 -8.75 -0.27 12.58
C LEU A 36 -8.69 -1.38 11.52
N GLN A 37 -9.11 -1.08 10.28
CA GLN A 37 -9.09 -2.03 9.17
C GLN A 37 -7.68 -2.25 8.61
N ARG A 38 -6.75 -1.32 8.85
CA ARG A 38 -5.36 -1.45 8.41
C ARG A 38 -4.68 -2.56 9.20
N THR A 39 -4.53 -3.73 8.58
CA THR A 39 -3.66 -4.78 9.08
C THR A 39 -2.23 -4.25 9.22
N ALA A 40 -1.60 -4.50 10.36
CA ALA A 40 -0.18 -4.22 10.53
C ALA A 40 0.61 -5.06 9.51
N GLY A 41 1.12 -4.42 8.47
CA GLY A 41 2.11 -5.02 7.59
C GLY A 41 3.49 -4.96 8.25
N GLU A 42 4.40 -5.79 7.76
CA GLU A 42 5.81 -5.67 8.11
C GLU A 42 6.33 -4.27 7.75
N LEU A 43 7.18 -3.69 8.61
CA LEU A 43 7.80 -2.40 8.32
C LEU A 43 8.66 -2.48 7.05
N PHE A 44 9.30 -3.63 6.83
CA PHE A 44 10.05 -3.96 5.64
C PHE A 44 9.68 -5.36 5.18
N ASN A 45 9.33 -5.50 3.90
CA ASN A 45 9.20 -6.79 3.25
C ASN A 45 10.55 -7.10 2.59
N TYR A 46 11.32 -8.01 3.19
CA TYR A 46 12.62 -8.46 2.65
C TYR A 46 12.47 -9.51 1.54
N GLY A 47 11.24 -9.89 1.20
CA GLY A 47 10.93 -11.02 0.36
C GLY A 47 11.12 -12.35 1.11
N GLY A 48 11.35 -13.41 0.34
CA GLY A 48 11.68 -14.72 0.90
C GLY A 48 13.16 -14.83 1.29
N THR A 49 13.57 -16.04 1.62
CA THR A 49 14.98 -16.41 1.80
C THR A 49 15.78 -16.23 0.51
N ILE A 50 17.11 -16.11 0.62
CA ILE A 50 17.99 -15.99 -0.56
C ILE A 50 17.80 -17.16 -1.52
N ASP A 51 17.57 -18.38 -1.01
CA ASP A 51 17.37 -19.57 -1.85
C ASP A 51 16.03 -19.51 -2.60
N GLU A 52 14.95 -19.06 -1.96
CA GLU A 52 13.66 -18.85 -2.61
C GLU A 52 13.74 -17.75 -3.68
N LEU A 53 14.43 -16.65 -3.38
CA LEU A 53 14.63 -15.55 -4.33
C LEU A 53 15.45 -16.00 -5.54
N LYS A 54 16.52 -16.78 -5.32
CA LYS A 54 17.31 -17.36 -6.40
C LYS A 54 16.50 -18.34 -7.24
N ALA A 55 15.66 -19.17 -6.62
CA ALA A 55 14.81 -20.12 -7.32
C ALA A 55 13.82 -19.43 -8.27
N ARG A 56 13.29 -18.25 -7.92
CA ARG A 56 12.33 -17.49 -8.73
C ARG A 56 12.95 -16.48 -9.69
N SER A 57 14.25 -16.20 -9.59
CA SER A 57 14.95 -15.17 -10.39
C SER A 57 14.66 -15.24 -11.89
N LEU A 58 14.76 -16.44 -12.48
CA LEU A 58 14.56 -16.61 -13.92
C LEU A 58 13.12 -16.37 -14.34
N GLU A 59 12.16 -16.81 -13.53
CA GLU A 59 10.73 -16.64 -13.80
C GLU A 59 10.30 -15.17 -13.66
N GLU A 60 10.74 -14.50 -12.58
CA GLU A 60 10.29 -13.15 -12.25
C GLU A 60 11.04 -12.05 -13.01
N THR A 61 12.32 -12.27 -13.35
CA THR A 61 13.19 -11.23 -13.90
C THR A 61 13.79 -11.56 -15.27
N HIS A 62 13.62 -12.81 -15.74
CA HIS A 62 14.29 -13.34 -16.94
C HIS A 62 15.83 -13.35 -16.86
N LEU A 63 16.39 -13.25 -15.66
CA LEU A 63 17.82 -13.34 -15.39
C LEU A 63 18.11 -14.60 -14.58
N GLU A 64 19.18 -15.30 -14.94
CA GLU A 64 19.68 -16.42 -14.14
C GLU A 64 20.05 -15.98 -12.72
N ALA A 65 19.89 -16.89 -11.76
CA ALA A 65 20.17 -16.60 -10.36
C ALA A 65 21.65 -16.24 -10.14
N PRO A 66 21.95 -15.24 -9.29
CA PRO A 66 23.33 -14.86 -9.00
C PRO A 66 24.08 -15.97 -8.27
N VAL A 67 25.35 -16.14 -8.62
CA VAL A 67 26.24 -17.13 -8.01
C VAL A 67 26.73 -16.65 -6.64
N THR A 68 26.71 -17.52 -5.63
CA THR A 68 27.27 -17.21 -4.31
C THR A 68 28.79 -17.06 -4.40
N PRO A 69 29.39 -15.99 -3.84
CA PRO A 69 30.84 -15.82 -3.85
C PRO A 69 31.55 -16.92 -3.05
N THR A 70 32.72 -17.31 -3.53
CA THR A 70 33.63 -18.26 -2.87
C THR A 70 34.90 -17.54 -2.45
N PHE A 71 35.45 -17.87 -1.27
CA PHE A 71 36.74 -17.36 -0.78
C PHE A 71 37.92 -18.16 -1.32
#